data_AF-A0A7Y6YIQ7-F1
#
_entry.id   AF-A0A7Y6YIQ7-F1
#
_cell.length_a   1.000
_cell.length_b   1.000
_cell.length_c   1.000
_cell.angle_alpha   90.00
_cell.angle_beta   90.00
_cell.angle_gamma   90.00
#
_symmetry.space_group_name_H-M   'P 1'
#
loop_
_entity.id
_entity.type
_entity.pdbx_description
1 polymer ?
#
loop_
_entity_poly.entity_id
_entity_poly.type
_entity_poly.pdbx_seq_one_letter_code
_entity_poly.pdbx_strand_id
1 'polypeptide(L)'
;MMTFSEYCERELVLKQGVIRASALSSFASQARMYGDKSKQAFQNGMQVLEKRRSTDDIEVRLQRIEDSIDAILRGLAHQRDQIGSNVALNFVGHSLSNKKQN
;
A
#
# COMPACT_ATOMS: atom_id res chain seq x y z
N MET A 1 16.17 -28.83 -32.29
CA MET A 1 15.30 -27.78 -32.86
C MET A 1 13.99 -27.86 -32.08
N MET A 2 13.48 -26.75 -31.56
CA MET A 2 12.24 -26.74 -30.77
C MET A 2 11.02 -26.83 -31.71
N THR A 3 9.99 -27.56 -31.33
CA THR A 3 8.72 -27.62 -32.09
C THR A 3 7.93 -26.33 -31.92
N PHE A 4 6.99 -26.08 -32.84
CA PHE A 4 6.09 -24.93 -32.73
C PHE A 4 5.26 -24.95 -31.44
N SER A 5 4.84 -26.14 -30.98
CA SER A 5 4.11 -26.30 -29.72
C SER A 5 4.94 -25.88 -28.52
N GLU A 6 6.18 -26.37 -28.42
CA GLU A 6 7.11 -26.02 -27.35
C GLU A 6 7.46 -24.51 -27.36
N TYR A 7 7.54 -23.89 -28.54
CA TYR A 7 7.71 -22.45 -28.67
C TYR A 7 6.51 -21.68 -28.10
N CYS A 8 5.28 -22.07 -28.45
CA CYS A 8 4.06 -21.44 -27.92
C CYS A 8 3.95 -21.58 -26.39
N GLU A 9 4.27 -22.75 -25.84
CA GLU A 9 4.28 -22.98 -24.39
C GLU A 9 5.31 -22.09 -23.68
N ARG A 10 6.52 -22.00 -24.22
CA ARG A 10 7.58 -21.14 -23.69
C ARG A 10 7.17 -19.67 -23.67
N GLU A 11 6.60 -19.16 -24.77
CA GLU A 11 6.10 -17.78 -24.86
C GLU A 11 5.00 -17.52 -23.82
N LEU A 12 4.10 -18.47 -23.62
CA LEU A 12 3.02 -18.35 -22.63
C LEU A 12 3.56 -18.32 -21.19
N VAL A 13 4.58 -19.11 -20.87
CA VAL A 13 5.25 -19.08 -19.57
C VAL A 13 5.95 -17.73 -19.35
N LEU A 14 6.68 -17.24 -20.35
CA LEU A 14 7.37 -15.95 -20.28
C LEU A 14 6.39 -14.79 -20.07
N LYS A 15 5.31 -14.74 -20.87
CA LYS A 15 4.27 -13.72 -20.74
C LYS A 15 3.63 -13.72 -19.35
N GLN A 16 3.32 -14.90 -18.81
CA GLN A 16 2.81 -15.02 -17.44
C GLN A 16 3.83 -14.56 -16.37
N GLY A 17 5.11 -14.85 -16.58
CA GLY A 17 6.19 -14.37 -15.70
C GLY A 17 6.28 -12.86 -15.65
N VAL A 18 6.22 -12.19 -16.81
CA VAL A 18 6.22 -10.73 -16.92
C VAL A 18 5.01 -10.13 -16.20
N ILE A 19 3.80 -10.66 -16.43
CA ILE A 19 2.56 -10.16 -15.79
C ILE A 19 2.63 -10.26 -14.26
N ARG A 20 3.16 -11.37 -13.73
CA ARG A 20 3.29 -11.55 -12.28
C ARG A 20 4.37 -10.65 -11.68
N ALA A 21 5.50 -10.50 -12.35
CA ALA A 21 6.57 -9.60 -11.90
C ALA A 21 6.10 -8.14 -11.88
N SER A 22 5.35 -7.70 -12.90
CA SER A 22 4.76 -6.35 -12.92
C SER A 22 3.70 -6.17 -11.83
N ALA A 23 2.87 -7.18 -11.57
CA ALA A 23 1.89 -7.14 -10.49
C ALA A 23 2.57 -7.06 -9.11
N LEU A 24 3.62 -7.85 -8.88
CA LEU A 24 4.42 -7.83 -7.65
C LEU A 24 5.02 -6.44 -7.41
N SER A 25 5.66 -5.86 -8.42
CA SER A 25 6.25 -4.52 -8.33
C SER A 25 5.18 -3.44 -8.07
N SER A 26 4.03 -3.54 -8.75
CA SER A 26 2.93 -2.57 -8.59
C SER A 26 2.35 -2.61 -7.19
N PHE A 27 2.03 -3.79 -6.66
CA PHE A 27 1.48 -3.92 -5.31
C PHE A 27 2.51 -3.56 -4.23
N ALA A 28 3.80 -3.85 -4.45
CA ALA A 28 4.87 -3.39 -3.56
C ALA A 28 4.95 -1.85 -3.51
N SER A 29 4.91 -1.21 -4.67
CA SER A 29 4.91 0.25 -4.79
C SER A 29 3.68 0.87 -4.11
N GLN A 30 2.50 0.31 -4.35
CA GLN A 30 1.26 0.76 -3.72
C GLN A 30 1.30 0.60 -2.21
N ALA A 31 1.70 -0.57 -1.70
CA ALA A 31 1.82 -0.82 -0.26
C ALA A 31 2.75 0.19 0.42
N ARG A 32 3.89 0.50 -0.22
CA ARG A 32 4.82 1.52 0.27
C ARG A 32 4.18 2.91 0.25
N MET A 33 3.63 3.33 -0.89
CA MET A 33 3.00 4.64 -1.04
C MET A 33 1.90 4.86 -0.01
N TYR A 34 1.00 3.89 0.19
CA TYR A 34 -0.07 3.99 1.16
C TYR A 34 0.45 3.98 2.61
N GLY A 35 1.49 3.21 2.90
CA GLY A 35 2.17 3.26 4.20
C GLY A 35 2.77 4.63 4.49
N ASP A 36 3.45 5.23 3.51
CA ASP A 36 4.05 6.57 3.63
C ASP A 36 2.97 7.64 3.83
N LYS A 37 1.85 7.58 3.08
CA LYS A 37 0.70 8.49 3.26
C LYS A 37 0.04 8.32 4.63
N SER A 38 -0.10 7.08 5.09
CA SER A 38 -0.65 6.78 6.42
C SER A 38 0.22 7.40 7.52
N LYS A 39 1.53 7.18 7.45
CA LYS A 39 2.50 7.76 8.38
C LYS A 39 2.44 9.29 8.37
N GLN A 40 2.41 9.90 7.20
CA GLN A 40 2.32 11.36 7.06
C GLN A 40 1.04 11.91 7.70
N ALA A 41 -0.10 11.27 7.45
CA ALA A 41 -1.38 11.68 8.03
C ALA A 41 -1.37 11.60 9.56
N PHE A 42 -0.83 10.52 10.14
CA PHE A 42 -0.67 10.41 11.60
C PHE A 42 0.26 11.48 12.18
N GLN A 43 1.40 11.73 11.52
CA GLN A 43 2.32 12.79 11.93
C GLN A 43 1.67 14.17 11.90
N ASN A 44 0.87 14.46 10.86
CA ASN A 44 0.12 15.71 10.78
C ASN A 44 -0.88 15.83 11.94
N GLY A 45 -1.64 14.76 12.22
CA GLY A 45 -2.59 14.74 13.34
C GLY A 45 -1.92 14.95 14.70
N MET A 46 -0.74 14.37 14.92
CA MET A 46 0.06 14.59 16.12
C MET A 46 0.57 16.03 16.21
N GLN A 47 1.17 16.56 15.15
CA GLN A 47 1.66 17.95 15.11
C GLN A 47 0.54 18.95 15.36
N VAL A 48 -0.65 18.69 14.81
CA VAL A 48 -1.83 19.51 15.05
C VAL A 48 -2.16 19.53 16.54
N LEU A 49 -2.22 18.38 17.23
CA LEU A 49 -2.45 18.31 18.69
C LEU A 49 -1.34 18.99 19.51
N GLU A 50 -0.08 18.81 19.11
CA GLU A 50 1.09 19.37 19.81
C GLU A 50 1.14 20.89 19.75
N LYS A 51 0.52 21.54 18.75
CA LYS A 51 0.41 23.00 18.64
C LYS A 51 -0.50 23.64 19.71
N ARG A 52 -0.93 22.89 20.72
CA ARG A 52 -1.69 23.40 21.86
C ARG A 52 -0.97 24.56 22.54
N ARG A 53 -1.69 25.66 22.74
CA ARG A 53 -1.24 26.79 23.55
C ARG A 53 -2.08 26.91 24.82
N SER A 54 -1.48 27.41 25.88
CA SER A 54 -2.17 27.67 27.15
C SER A 54 -3.24 28.76 27.04
N THR A 55 -3.14 29.63 26.03
CA THR A 55 -4.04 30.75 25.76
C THR A 55 -5.13 30.43 24.73
N ASP A 56 -5.24 29.17 24.28
CA ASP A 56 -6.27 28.80 23.30
C ASP A 56 -7.65 28.81 23.97
N ASP A 57 -8.60 29.47 23.31
CA ASP A 57 -10.01 29.35 23.66
C ASP A 57 -10.54 27.93 23.34
N ILE A 58 -11.67 27.58 23.93
CA ILE A 58 -12.34 26.28 23.80
C ILE A 58 -12.61 25.95 22.33
N GLU A 59 -13.06 26.91 21.53
CA GLU A 59 -13.34 26.71 20.10
C GLU A 59 -12.08 26.31 19.32
N VAL A 60 -10.96 26.99 19.58
CA VAL A 60 -9.65 26.68 18.97
C VAL A 60 -9.17 25.29 19.40
N ARG A 61 -9.40 24.93 20.67
CA ARG A 61 -9.07 23.59 21.17
C ARG A 61 -9.92 22.51 20.51
N LEU A 62 -11.21 22.76 20.30
CA LEU A 62 -12.13 21.83 19.65
C LEU A 62 -11.76 21.62 18.19
N GLN A 63 -11.54 22.70 17.43
CA GLN A 63 -11.13 22.62 16.03
C GLN A 63 -9.86 21.78 15.85
N ARG A 64 -8.86 21.98 16.72
CA ARG A 64 -7.62 21.20 16.68
C ARG A 64 -7.86 19.70 16.95
N ILE A 65 -8.81 19.36 17.82
CA ILE A 65 -9.17 17.97 18.09
C ILE A 65 -9.85 17.38 16.84
N GLU A 66 -10.80 18.11 16.24
CA GLU A 66 -11.48 17.69 15.01
C GLU A 66 -10.49 17.48 13.85
N ASP A 67 -9.57 18.44 13.64
CA ASP A 67 -8.52 18.35 12.62
C ASP A 67 -7.60 17.14 12.84
N SER A 68 -7.27 16.85 14.10
CA SER A 68 -6.46 15.69 14.44
C SER A 68 -7.20 14.37 14.19
N ILE A 69 -8.49 14.31 14.53
CA ILE A 69 -9.34 13.15 14.26
C ILE A 69 -9.46 12.92 12.75
N ASP A 70 -9.70 13.95 11.95
CA ASP A 70 -9.72 13.84 10.47
C ASP A 70 -8.39 13.29 9.95
N ALA A 71 -7.25 13.81 10.42
CA ALA A 71 -5.94 13.31 10.05
C ALA A 71 -5.73 11.84 10.43
N ILE A 72 -6.16 11.42 11.62
CA ILE A 72 -6.11 10.02 12.07
C ILE A 72 -6.98 9.13 11.18
N LEU A 73 -8.22 9.53 10.88
CA LEU A 73 -9.13 8.75 10.04
C LEU A 73 -8.59 8.58 8.62
N ARG A 74 -7.97 9.62 8.04
CA ARG A 74 -7.27 9.52 6.76
C ARG A 74 -6.06 8.59 6.83
N GLY A 75 -5.29 8.67 7.92
CA GLY A 75 -4.18 7.75 8.15
C GLY A 75 -4.62 6.29 8.21
N LEU A 76 -5.74 6.01 8.87
CA LEU A 76 -6.34 4.67 8.94
C LEU A 76 -6.86 4.19 7.57
N ALA A 77 -7.47 5.08 6.78
CA ALA A 77 -7.90 4.75 5.42
C ALA A 77 -6.70 4.33 4.55
N HIS A 78 -5.60 5.10 4.58
CA HIS A 78 -4.37 4.72 3.89
C HIS A 78 -3.75 3.43 4.42
N GLN A 79 -3.81 3.19 5.73
CA GLN A 79 -3.34 1.93 6.31
C GLN A 79 -4.15 0.74 5.79
N ARG A 80 -5.47 0.89 5.63
CA ARG A 80 -6.32 -0.14 5.02
C ARG A 80 -5.92 -0.42 3.57
N ASP A 81 -5.65 0.62 2.77
CA ASP A 81 -5.19 0.47 1.39
C ASP A 81 -3.82 -0.23 1.30
N GLN A 82 -2.91 0.09 2.23
CA GLN A 82 -1.63 -0.59 2.38
C GLN A 82 -1.80 -2.07 2.69
N ILE A 83 -2.69 -2.43 3.62
CA ILE A 83 -2.98 -3.83 3.96
C ILE A 83 -3.51 -4.58 2.73
N GLY A 84 -4.46 -3.98 2.00
CA GLY A 84 -4.98 -4.57 0.76
C GLY A 84 -3.87 -4.83 -0.27
N SER A 85 -2.97 -3.85 -0.44
CA SER A 85 -1.82 -3.98 -1.34
C SER A 85 -0.83 -5.07 -0.89
N ASN A 86 -0.58 -5.20 0.41
CA ASN A 86 0.26 -6.27 0.98
C ASN A 86 -0.36 -7.67 0.80
N VAL A 87 -1.68 -7.79 0.97
CA VAL A 87 -2.38 -9.06 0.71
C VAL A 87 -2.25 -9.46 -0.76
N ALA A 88 -2.46 -8.51 -1.69
CA ALA A 88 -2.29 -8.76 -3.11
C ALA A 88 -0.83 -9.13 -3.47
N LEU A 89 0.15 -8.44 -2.88
CA LEU A 89 1.58 -8.75 -3.02
C LEU A 89 1.90 -10.17 -2.56
N ASN A 90 1.42 -10.57 -1.37
CA ASN A 90 1.64 -11.92 -0.85
C ASN A 90 1.01 -12.97 -1.75
N PHE A 91 -0.21 -12.74 -2.25
CA PHE A 91 -0.87 -13.65 -3.18
C PHE A 91 -0.07 -13.84 -4.48
N VAL A 92 0.38 -12.73 -5.10
CA VAL A 92 1.20 -12.78 -6.32
C VAL A 92 2.56 -13.46 -6.06
N GLY A 93 3.19 -13.18 -4.91
CA GLY A 93 4.44 -13.81 -4.49
C GLY A 93 4.31 -15.33 -4.31
N HIS A 94 3.25 -15.80 -3.66
CA HIS A 94 2.97 -17.23 -3.54
C HIS A 94 2.65 -17.89 -4.89
N SER A 95 1.87 -17.22 -5.75
CA SER A 95 1.60 -17.71 -7.11
C SER A 95 2.87 -17.85 -7.96
N LEU A 96 3.85 -16.98 -7.76
CA LEU A 96 5.19 -17.09 -8.36
C LEU A 96 5.99 -18.27 -7.81
N SER A 97 5.97 -18.48 -6.49
CA SER A 97 6.73 -19.55 -5.83
C SER A 97 6.19 -20.95 -6.18
N ASN A 98 4.88 -21.13 -6.23
CA ASN A 98 4.25 -22.43 -6.51
C ASN A 98 4.47 -22.89 -7.95
N LYS A 99 4.75 -21.98 -8.90
CA LYS A 99 5.07 -22.34 -10.30
C LYS A 99 6.55 -22.72 -10.50
N LYS A 100 7.42 -22.45 -9.52
CA LYS A 100 8.81 -22.95 -9.56
C LYS A 100 8.93 -24.40 -9.07
N GLN A 101 7.91 -24.92 -8.39
CA GLN A 101 7.90 -26.26 -7.77
C GLN A 101 7.14 -27.31 -8.59
N ASN A 102 6.39 -26.90 -9.62
CA ASN A 102 5.76 -27.76 -10.62
C ASN A 102 6.44 -27.57 -11.97
#